data_AF-A0AAE3YSB3-F1
#
_entry.id   AF-A0AAE3YSB3-F1
#
_cell.length_a   1.000
_cell.length_b   1.000
_cell.length_c   1.000
_cell.angle_alpha   90.00
_cell.angle_beta   90.00
_cell.angle_gamma   90.00
#
_symmetry.space_group_name_H-M   'P 1'
#
loop_
_entity.id
_entity.type
_entity.pdbx_description
1 polymer ?
#
loop_
_entity_poly.entity_id
_entity_poly.type
_entity_poly.pdbx_seq_one_letter_code
_entity_poly.pdbx_strand_id
1 'polypeptide(L)'
;MGGLLDATAADLGIGVPWQRIYRVRPRVPLHCDACGGVMHAKISSRGLRFFAHDTACADCPLTGETPDHRLLKSALAAAVRRAGWHAVLEATGPGARWRADVLASAPDSRRRVAWEAQLAYQHHDDTRARTARYAEDDVEVVWVRDRPVRDDAPSVVVDVDQTRIEVTGPVARLDVGYCPPGRCRRYRDVPAVLPCPGHRVWEAVALPLETFVALICRDDLVHATLAVPKAGGKQTARQRSPATVEKWWAHRADLERQDVVRRAQAAADAPAAELRTRRRQRWGTAAQPHAAPATPPVPEAPQRQVPPKPQGRPDGGRGQDVQRHEANRAALRARQQELTPLVTRLVAAQSGMVPWACEGDIDHAMGVSLIFNGRVLAVICPVASRITAEIAARLSSMTVYVASDKEQRAIARRCRAGQRIVIVCDPSI
;
A
#
# COMPACT_ATOMS: atom_id res chain seq x y z
N MET A 1 -32.10 -13.49 31.19
CA MET A 1 -31.35 -12.93 30.04
C MET A 1 -30.86 -14.12 29.25
N GLY A 2 -31.48 -14.42 28.11
CA GLY A 2 -31.07 -15.51 27.22
C GLY A 2 -30.58 -14.89 25.91
N GLY A 3 -29.43 -15.31 25.42
CA GLY A 3 -28.81 -14.80 24.20
C GLY A 3 -27.31 -15.06 24.19
N LEU A 4 -26.74 -15.18 22.99
CA LEU A 4 -25.30 -15.32 22.81
C LEU A 4 -24.60 -14.02 23.21
N LEU A 5 -23.63 -14.11 24.13
CA LEU A 5 -22.90 -12.94 24.63
C LEU A 5 -21.60 -12.75 23.86
N ASP A 6 -21.33 -11.51 23.48
CA ASP A 6 -20.09 -11.11 22.84
C ASP A 6 -19.23 -10.24 23.78
N ALA A 7 -18.16 -10.82 24.32
CA ALA A 7 -17.24 -10.11 25.21
C ALA A 7 -16.50 -8.93 24.53
N THR A 8 -16.47 -8.89 23.20
CA THR A 8 -15.80 -7.84 22.42
C THR A 8 -16.70 -6.64 22.19
N ALA A 9 -18.02 -6.81 22.27
CA ALA A 9 -19.00 -5.72 22.20
C ALA A 9 -19.06 -4.91 23.51
N ALA A 10 -19.42 -3.63 23.43
CA ALA A 10 -19.56 -2.79 24.62
C ALA A 10 -20.75 -3.22 25.50
N ASP A 11 -21.82 -3.69 24.85
CA ASP A 11 -23.12 -4.07 25.40
C ASP A 11 -23.39 -5.58 25.34
N LEU A 12 -22.31 -6.37 25.25
CA LEU A 12 -22.35 -7.83 25.14
C LEU A 12 -23.12 -8.35 23.90
N GLY A 13 -23.46 -7.49 22.94
CA GLY A 13 -24.30 -7.84 21.80
C GLY A 13 -25.80 -7.99 22.14
N ILE A 14 -26.20 -7.74 23.39
CA ILE A 14 -27.59 -7.88 23.86
C ILE A 14 -28.10 -6.62 24.60
N GLY A 15 -27.44 -5.47 24.43
CA GLY A 15 -27.80 -4.23 25.11
C GLY A 15 -27.45 -4.19 26.60
N VAL A 16 -26.61 -5.11 27.10
CA VAL A 16 -26.26 -5.22 28.52
C VAL A 16 -24.78 -4.87 28.71
N PRO A 17 -24.42 -3.90 29.57
CA PRO A 17 -23.03 -3.53 29.76
C PRO A 17 -22.25 -4.63 30.52
N TRP A 18 -20.97 -4.79 30.17
CA TRP A 18 -20.04 -5.79 30.76
C TRP A 18 -20.05 -5.84 32.30
N GLN A 19 -20.19 -4.69 32.96
CA GLN A 19 -20.23 -4.54 34.41
C GLN A 19 -21.39 -5.29 35.07
N ARG A 20 -22.44 -5.66 34.32
CA ARG A 20 -23.57 -6.45 34.83
C ARG A 20 -23.25 -7.92 35.03
N ILE A 21 -22.18 -8.42 34.43
CA ILE A 21 -21.78 -9.84 34.51
C ILE A 21 -20.38 -10.03 35.13
N TYR A 22 -19.53 -8.99 35.09
CA TYR A 22 -18.17 -9.06 35.58
C TYR A 22 -18.07 -8.64 37.05
N ARG A 23 -17.53 -9.53 37.90
CA ARG A 23 -17.33 -9.33 39.35
C ARG A 23 -18.60 -9.01 40.15
N VAL A 24 -19.77 -9.40 39.65
CA VAL A 24 -21.06 -9.27 40.37
C VAL A 24 -21.32 -10.45 41.31
N ARG A 25 -22.09 -10.22 42.38
CA ARG A 25 -22.52 -11.24 43.35
C ARG A 25 -24.04 -11.17 43.61
N PRO A 26 -24.78 -12.31 43.59
CA PRO A 26 -24.33 -13.63 43.16
C PRO A 26 -23.91 -13.61 41.68
N ARG A 27 -23.04 -14.55 41.30
CA ARG A 27 -22.50 -14.59 39.94
C ARG A 27 -23.61 -14.91 38.94
N VAL A 28 -23.61 -14.21 37.80
CA VAL A 28 -24.55 -14.48 36.71
C VAL A 28 -24.24 -15.85 36.10
N PRO A 29 -25.23 -16.75 35.95
CA PRO A 29 -25.04 -18.03 35.27
C PRO A 29 -24.70 -17.80 33.79
N LEU A 30 -23.53 -18.27 33.36
CA LEU A 30 -23.11 -18.26 31.96
C LEU A 30 -22.72 -19.68 31.56
N HIS A 31 -23.03 -20.07 30.33
CA HIS A 31 -22.74 -21.40 29.79
C HIS A 31 -22.03 -21.26 28.45
N CYS A 32 -21.14 -22.19 28.16
CA CYS A 32 -20.48 -22.31 26.87
C CYS A 32 -21.49 -22.78 25.82
N ASP A 33 -21.58 -22.07 24.70
CA ASP A 33 -22.51 -22.42 23.61
C ASP A 33 -22.16 -23.77 22.97
N ALA A 34 -20.87 -24.14 22.96
CA ALA A 34 -20.40 -25.36 22.32
C ALA A 34 -20.59 -26.63 23.19
N CYS A 35 -20.33 -26.56 24.50
CA CYS A 35 -20.34 -27.75 25.37
C CYS A 35 -21.31 -27.66 26.56
N GLY A 36 -22.01 -26.53 26.74
CA GLY A 36 -22.90 -26.29 27.89
C GLY A 36 -22.19 -26.08 29.24
N GLY A 37 -20.85 -26.21 29.30
CA GLY A 37 -20.09 -26.04 30.53
C GLY A 37 -20.21 -24.65 31.15
N VAL A 38 -20.13 -24.56 32.47
CA VAL A 38 -20.25 -23.28 33.21
C VAL A 38 -19.06 -22.37 32.92
N MET A 39 -19.34 -21.08 32.66
CA MET A 39 -18.37 -20.07 32.24
C MET A 39 -18.36 -18.85 33.18
N HIS A 40 -17.22 -18.19 33.37
CA HIS A 40 -17.11 -16.86 33.99
C HIS A 40 -16.54 -15.81 33.04
N ALA A 41 -16.95 -14.56 33.27
CA ALA A 41 -16.33 -13.38 32.68
C ALA A 41 -14.94 -13.11 33.30
N LYS A 42 -13.93 -12.89 32.46
CA LYS A 42 -12.56 -12.51 32.82
C LYS A 42 -12.10 -11.28 32.04
N ILE A 43 -11.12 -10.60 32.61
CA ILE A 43 -10.32 -9.59 31.91
C ILE A 43 -8.85 -10.06 32.00
N SER A 44 -8.13 -10.04 30.88
CA SER A 44 -6.70 -10.37 30.84
C SER A 44 -5.86 -9.23 31.42
N SER A 45 -4.58 -9.46 31.67
CA SER A 45 -3.65 -8.39 32.06
C SER A 45 -3.56 -7.25 31.04
N ARG A 46 -3.83 -7.54 29.76
CA ARG A 46 -3.88 -6.57 28.66
C ARG A 46 -5.26 -5.91 28.49
N GLY A 47 -6.19 -6.10 29.44
CA GLY A 47 -7.53 -5.51 29.38
C GLY A 47 -8.51 -6.22 28.45
N LEU A 48 -8.14 -7.37 27.86
CA LEU A 48 -9.03 -8.12 26.96
C LEU A 48 -10.13 -8.82 27.77
N ARG A 49 -11.39 -8.56 27.43
CA ARG A 49 -12.58 -9.21 27.99
C ARG A 49 -12.80 -10.57 27.31
N PHE A 50 -13.06 -11.62 28.08
CA PHE A 50 -13.34 -12.96 27.54
C PHE A 50 -14.13 -13.82 28.54
N PHE A 51 -14.65 -14.96 28.06
CA PHE A 51 -15.28 -15.98 28.89
C PHE A 51 -14.34 -17.18 29.07
N ALA A 52 -14.30 -17.74 30.27
CA ALA A 52 -13.50 -18.92 30.58
C ALA A 52 -14.35 -19.98 31.27
N HIS A 53 -14.08 -21.25 30.97
CA HIS A 53 -14.69 -22.36 31.69
C HIS A 53 -14.27 -22.33 33.17
N ASP A 54 -15.18 -22.67 34.07
CA ASP A 54 -14.86 -22.88 35.49
C ASP A 54 -14.00 -24.13 35.66
N THR A 55 -14.39 -25.19 34.97
CA THR A 55 -13.67 -26.45 34.89
C THR A 55 -13.37 -26.73 33.44
N ALA A 56 -12.10 -27.01 33.11
CA ALA A 56 -11.71 -27.34 31.75
C ALA A 56 -12.51 -28.55 31.24
N CYS A 57 -13.08 -28.44 30.04
CA CYS A 57 -13.73 -29.54 29.34
C CYS A 57 -12.81 -29.92 28.17
N ALA A 58 -12.21 -31.11 28.23
CA ALA A 58 -11.22 -31.56 27.25
C ALA A 58 -11.80 -31.67 25.83
N ASP A 59 -13.06 -32.10 25.74
CA ASP A 59 -13.77 -32.28 24.47
C ASP A 59 -14.43 -31.00 23.94
N CYS A 60 -14.32 -29.89 24.67
CA CYS A 60 -14.86 -28.63 24.18
C CYS A 60 -14.00 -28.10 23.02
N PRO A 61 -14.57 -27.83 21.84
CA PRO A 61 -13.83 -27.37 20.68
C PRO A 61 -13.31 -25.92 20.80
N LEU A 62 -13.54 -25.27 21.95
CA LEU A 62 -13.04 -23.94 22.32
C LEU A 62 -11.92 -24.01 23.38
N THR A 63 -11.58 -25.21 23.85
CA THR A 63 -10.48 -25.43 24.79
C THR A 63 -9.13 -25.30 24.07
N GLY A 64 -8.14 -24.70 24.74
CA GLY A 64 -6.77 -24.60 24.23
C GLY A 64 -6.44 -23.31 23.46
N GLU A 65 -7.39 -22.39 23.32
CA GLU A 65 -7.15 -21.12 22.64
C GLU A 65 -6.15 -20.23 23.41
N THR A 66 -5.13 -19.71 22.72
CA THR A 66 -4.08 -18.88 23.30
C THR A 66 -4.55 -17.43 23.49
N PRO A 67 -3.91 -16.65 24.40
CA PRO A 67 -4.23 -15.23 24.57
C PRO A 67 -4.08 -14.40 23.28
N ASP A 68 -3.12 -14.74 22.42
CA ASP A 68 -2.86 -14.00 21.17
C ASP A 68 -3.89 -14.34 20.09
N HIS A 69 -4.38 -15.58 20.03
CA HIS A 69 -5.49 -15.95 19.15
C HIS A 69 -6.75 -15.16 19.53
N ARG A 70 -7.08 -15.10 20.82
CA ARG A 70 -8.21 -14.29 21.34
C ARG A 70 -8.07 -12.81 21.05
N LEU A 71 -6.86 -12.27 21.22
CA LEU A 71 -6.58 -10.87 20.93
C LEU A 71 -6.82 -10.57 19.45
N LEU A 72 -6.31 -11.42 18.56
CA LEU A 72 -6.46 -11.25 17.12
C LEU A 72 -7.93 -11.32 16.68
N LYS A 73 -8.72 -12.30 17.16
CA LYS A 73 -10.17 -12.37 16.89
C LYS A 73 -10.89 -11.12 17.36
N SER A 74 -10.56 -10.64 18.55
CA SER A 74 -11.18 -9.45 19.13
C SER A 74 -10.84 -8.19 18.35
N ALA A 75 -9.58 -8.06 17.90
CA ALA A 75 -9.14 -6.96 17.06
C ALA A 75 -9.81 -6.97 15.68
N LEU A 76 -9.93 -8.15 15.07
CA LEU A 76 -10.67 -8.35 13.81
C LEU A 76 -12.14 -7.94 13.95
N ALA A 77 -12.84 -8.47 14.95
CA ALA A 77 -14.25 -8.13 15.20
C ALA A 77 -14.45 -6.63 15.44
N ALA A 78 -13.54 -5.99 16.21
CA ALA A 78 -13.58 -4.56 16.43
C ALA A 78 -13.30 -3.74 15.16
N ALA A 79 -12.35 -4.18 14.32
CA ALA A 79 -12.05 -3.55 13.04
C ALA A 79 -13.22 -3.66 12.06
N VAL A 80 -13.87 -4.81 11.99
CA VAL A 80 -15.08 -5.03 11.17
C VAL A 80 -16.20 -4.08 11.60
N ARG A 81 -16.46 -3.96 12.90
CA ARG A 81 -17.49 -3.04 13.42
C ARG A 81 -17.15 -1.57 13.16
N ARG A 82 -15.87 -1.18 13.29
CA ARG A 82 -15.41 0.16 12.91
C ARG A 82 -15.60 0.46 11.43
N ALA A 83 -15.52 -0.56 10.57
CA ALA A 83 -15.84 -0.44 9.15
C ALA A 83 -17.35 -0.39 8.86
N GLY A 84 -18.21 -0.38 9.89
CA GLY A 84 -19.66 -0.32 9.77
C GLY A 84 -20.33 -1.65 9.46
N TRP A 85 -19.59 -2.76 9.52
CA TRP A 85 -20.10 -4.11 9.27
C TRP A 85 -20.53 -4.81 10.56
N HIS A 86 -21.42 -5.79 10.45
CA HIS A 86 -21.76 -6.66 11.57
C HIS A 86 -20.68 -7.74 11.74
N ALA A 87 -20.27 -8.03 12.98
CA ALA A 87 -19.26 -9.03 13.28
C ALA A 87 -19.77 -10.04 14.32
N VAL A 88 -19.70 -11.33 14.00
CA VAL A 88 -20.06 -12.44 14.88
C VAL A 88 -18.82 -13.31 15.11
N LEU A 89 -18.44 -13.53 16.37
CA LEU A 89 -17.35 -14.45 16.72
C LEU A 89 -17.85 -15.91 16.73
N GLU A 90 -16.96 -16.84 16.39
CA GLU A 90 -17.26 -18.29 16.36
C GLU A 90 -18.51 -18.64 15.54
N ALA A 91 -18.76 -17.87 14.47
CA ALA A 91 -19.96 -18.00 13.67
C ALA A 91 -19.98 -19.35 12.96
N THR A 92 -21.07 -20.10 13.15
CA THR A 92 -21.23 -21.44 12.59
C THR A 92 -22.08 -21.38 11.33
N GLY A 93 -21.61 -22.04 10.28
CA GLY A 93 -22.32 -22.15 9.00
C GLY A 93 -23.48 -23.14 9.02
N PRO A 94 -24.30 -23.17 7.95
CA PRO A 94 -25.38 -24.15 7.80
C PRO A 94 -24.90 -25.60 8.00
N GLY A 95 -25.64 -26.36 8.81
CA GLY A 95 -25.30 -27.75 9.12
C GLY A 95 -23.97 -27.92 9.87
N ALA A 96 -23.45 -26.86 10.50
CA ALA A 96 -22.16 -26.83 11.17
C ALA A 96 -20.98 -27.26 10.27
N ARG A 97 -21.10 -27.08 8.95
CA ARG A 97 -20.07 -27.46 7.99
C ARG A 97 -18.78 -26.67 8.16
N TRP A 98 -18.86 -25.44 8.64
CA TRP A 98 -17.72 -24.60 8.97
C TRP A 98 -18.01 -23.75 10.20
N ARG A 99 -16.94 -23.24 10.81
CA ARG A 99 -16.98 -22.28 11.91
C ARG A 99 -15.90 -21.22 11.67
N ALA A 100 -16.31 -19.98 11.53
CA ALA A 100 -15.42 -18.84 11.34
C ALA A 100 -15.03 -18.26 12.70
N ASP A 101 -13.75 -17.95 12.87
CA ASP A 101 -13.29 -17.23 14.06
C ASP A 101 -13.99 -15.87 14.18
N VAL A 102 -14.12 -15.14 13.07
CA VAL A 102 -14.98 -13.94 12.97
C VAL A 102 -15.69 -13.93 11.61
N LEU A 103 -17.02 -13.88 11.60
CA LEU A 103 -17.80 -13.64 10.40
C LEU A 103 -18.22 -12.17 10.32
N ALA A 104 -17.77 -11.50 9.28
CA ALA A 104 -18.17 -10.15 8.92
C ALA A 104 -19.33 -10.20 7.92
N SER A 105 -20.41 -9.46 8.17
CA SER A 105 -21.55 -9.32 7.26
C SER A 105 -21.80 -7.86 6.93
N ALA A 106 -21.99 -7.56 5.64
CA ALA A 106 -22.35 -6.23 5.18
C ALA A 106 -23.70 -5.79 5.77
N PRO A 107 -23.96 -4.48 5.97
CA PRO A 107 -25.24 -3.99 6.46
C PRO A 107 -26.45 -4.45 5.64
N ASP A 108 -26.28 -4.60 4.32
CA ASP A 108 -27.30 -5.10 3.40
C ASP A 108 -27.32 -6.64 3.27
N SER A 109 -26.47 -7.33 4.04
CA SER A 109 -26.27 -8.78 4.05
C SER A 109 -25.88 -9.41 2.71
N ARG A 110 -25.52 -8.61 1.69
CA ARG A 110 -25.18 -9.13 0.35
C ARG A 110 -23.81 -9.76 0.26
N ARG A 111 -22.92 -9.40 1.20
CA ARG A 111 -21.54 -9.88 1.22
C ARG A 111 -21.15 -10.29 2.63
N ARG A 112 -20.46 -11.43 2.71
CA ARG A 112 -19.98 -12.02 3.96
C ARG A 112 -18.52 -12.42 3.80
N VAL A 113 -17.72 -12.11 4.81
CA VAL A 113 -16.29 -12.43 4.85
C VAL A 113 -15.99 -13.12 6.17
N ALA A 114 -15.56 -14.37 6.12
CA ALA A 114 -14.97 -15.09 7.23
C ALA A 114 -13.50 -14.66 7.41
N TRP A 115 -13.12 -14.36 8.63
CA TRP A 115 -11.75 -14.10 9.03
C TRP A 115 -11.28 -15.24 9.91
N GLU A 116 -10.17 -15.87 9.54
CA GLU A 116 -9.60 -17.03 10.21
C GLU A 116 -8.26 -16.66 10.86
N ALA A 117 -8.18 -16.65 12.18
CA ALA A 117 -6.95 -16.35 12.90
C ALA A 117 -6.13 -17.63 13.08
N GLN A 118 -5.29 -17.94 12.09
CA GLN A 118 -4.53 -19.19 12.04
C GLN A 118 -3.09 -18.99 12.54
N LEU A 119 -2.92 -18.93 13.86
CA LEU A 119 -1.60 -18.80 14.51
C LEU A 119 -0.91 -20.16 14.73
N ALA A 120 -1.69 -21.23 14.88
CA ALA A 120 -1.17 -22.60 14.93
C ALA A 120 -0.85 -23.12 13.53
N TYR A 121 0.03 -24.13 13.45
CA TYR A 121 0.25 -24.84 12.19
C TYR A 121 -1.05 -25.52 11.73
N GLN A 122 -1.35 -25.41 10.43
CA GLN A 122 -2.45 -26.11 9.77
C GLN A 122 -1.93 -26.59 8.41
N HIS A 123 -2.33 -27.80 8.00
CA HIS A 123 -1.92 -28.32 6.71
C HIS A 123 -2.54 -27.50 5.56
N HIS A 124 -1.84 -27.43 4.43
CA HIS A 124 -2.32 -26.70 3.27
C HIS A 124 -3.62 -27.29 2.70
N ASP A 125 -3.77 -28.63 2.73
CA ASP A 125 -4.99 -29.29 2.30
C ASP A 125 -6.19 -28.98 3.19
N ASP A 126 -5.98 -28.90 4.51
CA ASP A 126 -7.03 -28.48 5.45
C ASP A 126 -7.46 -27.05 5.20
N THR A 127 -6.50 -26.15 4.93
CA THR A 127 -6.76 -24.76 4.57
C THR A 127 -7.58 -24.67 3.29
N ARG A 128 -7.22 -25.46 2.26
CA ARG A 128 -7.97 -25.53 1.01
C ARG A 128 -9.39 -26.06 1.22
N ALA A 129 -9.56 -27.16 1.94
CA ALA A 129 -10.86 -27.76 2.22
C ALA A 129 -11.76 -26.84 3.07
N ARG A 130 -11.20 -26.11 4.05
CA ARG A 130 -11.92 -25.08 4.81
C ARG A 130 -12.33 -23.91 3.92
N THR A 131 -11.42 -23.43 3.07
CA THR A 131 -11.70 -22.34 2.12
C THR A 131 -12.82 -22.71 1.14
N ALA A 132 -12.84 -23.95 0.64
CA ALA A 132 -13.89 -24.44 -0.26
C ALA A 132 -15.27 -24.44 0.41
N ARG A 133 -15.36 -24.89 1.67
CA ARG A 133 -16.62 -24.90 2.44
C ARG A 133 -17.21 -23.50 2.64
N TYR A 134 -16.38 -22.46 2.78
CA TYR A 134 -16.86 -21.08 2.82
C TYR A 134 -17.41 -20.65 1.46
N ALA A 135 -16.68 -20.95 0.38
CA ALA A 135 -17.09 -20.61 -0.98
C ALA A 135 -18.40 -21.28 -1.40
N GLU A 136 -18.64 -22.53 -0.97
CA GLU A 136 -19.91 -23.25 -1.18
C GLU A 136 -21.13 -22.53 -0.56
N ASP A 137 -20.92 -21.70 0.46
CA ASP A 137 -21.95 -20.93 1.15
C ASP A 137 -21.93 -19.43 0.81
N ASP A 138 -21.28 -19.03 -0.28
CA ASP A 138 -21.10 -17.62 -0.71
C ASP A 138 -20.49 -16.76 0.41
N VAL A 139 -19.51 -17.30 1.11
CA VAL A 139 -18.71 -16.60 2.12
C VAL A 139 -17.27 -16.50 1.61
N GLU A 140 -16.77 -15.28 1.46
CA GLU A 140 -15.35 -15.05 1.20
C GLU A 140 -14.54 -15.35 2.46
N VAL A 141 -13.26 -15.72 2.33
CA VAL A 141 -12.41 -16.00 3.49
C VAL A 141 -11.09 -15.24 3.40
N VAL A 142 -10.62 -14.74 4.54
CA VAL A 142 -9.28 -14.19 4.73
C VAL A 142 -8.60 -14.90 5.89
N TRP A 143 -7.47 -15.54 5.60
CA TRP A 143 -6.63 -16.21 6.59
C TRP A 143 -5.59 -15.25 7.15
N VAL A 144 -5.58 -15.02 8.45
CA VAL A 144 -4.66 -14.13 9.15
C VAL A 144 -3.68 -14.97 9.96
N ARG A 145 -2.39 -14.85 9.68
CA ARG A 145 -1.33 -15.74 10.18
C ARG A 145 -0.21 -14.94 10.83
N ASP A 146 0.60 -15.56 11.69
CA ASP A 146 1.80 -14.93 12.29
C ASP A 146 3.07 -15.15 11.45
N ARG A 147 2.98 -15.96 10.41
CA ARG A 147 4.13 -16.34 9.57
C ARG A 147 3.72 -16.54 8.12
N PRO A 148 4.64 -16.30 7.17
CA PRO A 148 4.37 -16.51 5.76
C PRO A 148 4.14 -18.00 5.46
N VAL A 149 3.14 -18.27 4.64
CA VAL A 149 2.79 -19.61 4.16
C VAL A 149 2.72 -19.56 2.64
N ARG A 150 3.24 -20.60 1.97
CA ARG A 150 3.20 -20.72 0.50
C ARG A 150 2.02 -21.58 0.10
N ASP A 151 0.83 -21.00 0.10
CA ASP A 151 -0.36 -21.58 -0.53
C ASP A 151 -1.17 -20.54 -1.29
N ASP A 152 -2.22 -21.03 -1.97
CA ASP A 152 -3.12 -20.21 -2.78
C ASP A 152 -4.26 -19.60 -1.97
N ALA A 153 -4.35 -19.88 -0.66
CA ALA A 153 -5.44 -19.38 0.16
C ALA A 153 -5.31 -17.87 0.32
N PRO A 154 -6.43 -17.10 0.33
CA PRO A 154 -6.40 -15.66 0.54
C PRO A 154 -5.88 -15.33 1.95
N SER A 155 -4.57 -15.16 2.06
CA SER A 155 -3.87 -15.07 3.35
C SER A 155 -3.17 -13.74 3.50
N VAL A 156 -3.00 -13.32 4.75
CA VAL A 156 -2.11 -12.24 5.19
C VAL A 156 -1.34 -12.67 6.43
N VAL A 157 -0.16 -12.10 6.59
CA VAL A 157 0.69 -12.19 7.76
C VAL A 157 0.51 -10.93 8.58
N VAL A 158 0.40 -11.11 9.89
CA VAL A 158 0.37 -10.02 10.86
C VAL A 158 1.57 -10.09 11.78
N ASP A 159 2.09 -8.92 12.12
CA ASP A 159 2.92 -8.71 13.29
C ASP A 159 2.05 -8.13 14.41
N VAL A 160 2.22 -8.67 15.62
CA VAL A 160 1.43 -8.30 16.80
C VAL A 160 2.39 -7.71 17.82
N ASP A 161 2.28 -6.41 18.05
CA ASP A 161 2.96 -5.75 19.17
C ASP A 161 1.98 -5.45 20.31
N GLN A 162 2.47 -4.79 21.37
CA GLN A 162 1.66 -4.52 22.56
C GLN A 162 0.49 -3.56 22.33
N THR A 163 0.51 -2.77 21.25
CA THR A 163 -0.39 -1.63 21.02
C THR A 163 -1.07 -1.65 19.65
N ARG A 164 -0.56 -2.40 18.67
CA ARG A 164 -1.07 -2.47 17.31
C ARG A 164 -0.86 -3.86 16.70
N ILE A 165 -1.71 -4.16 15.72
CA ILE A 165 -1.55 -5.30 14.83
C ILE A 165 -1.33 -4.75 13.42
N GLU A 166 -0.22 -5.12 12.81
CA GLU A 166 0.16 -4.67 11.48
C GLU A 166 0.10 -5.84 10.49
N VAL A 167 -0.63 -5.69 9.40
CA VAL A 167 -0.60 -6.62 8.26
C VAL A 167 0.67 -6.35 7.47
N THR A 168 1.62 -7.28 7.50
CA THR A 168 2.94 -7.15 6.89
C THR A 168 3.00 -7.68 5.45
N GLY A 169 1.96 -8.40 5.01
CA GLY A 169 1.79 -8.81 3.62
C GLY A 169 1.21 -10.22 3.46
N PRO A 170 1.00 -10.72 2.24
CA PRO A 170 1.32 -10.08 0.97
C PRO A 170 0.27 -9.04 0.56
N VAL A 171 0.59 -7.75 0.71
CA VAL A 171 -0.22 -6.63 0.20
C VAL A 171 0.68 -5.78 -0.69
N ALA A 172 0.21 -5.45 -1.89
CA ALA A 172 0.97 -4.71 -2.88
C ALA A 172 0.22 -3.47 -3.38
N ARG A 173 1.00 -2.43 -3.69
CA ARG A 173 0.56 -1.23 -4.38
C ARG A 173 1.26 -1.12 -5.72
N LEU A 174 0.57 -0.62 -6.74
CA LEU A 174 1.20 -0.36 -8.05
C LEU A 174 1.78 1.05 -8.09
N ASP A 175 3.11 1.13 -8.21
CA ASP A 175 3.79 2.34 -8.65
C ASP A 175 3.97 2.32 -10.17
N VAL A 176 3.54 3.38 -10.86
CA VAL A 176 3.63 3.51 -12.31
C VAL A 176 4.56 4.66 -12.67
N GLY A 177 5.77 4.32 -13.13
CA GLY A 177 6.66 5.27 -13.76
C GLY A 177 6.28 5.56 -15.22
N TYR A 178 6.40 6.83 -15.61
CA TYR A 178 6.25 7.29 -16.99
C TYR A 178 7.58 7.27 -17.74
N CYS A 179 7.54 7.05 -19.06
CA CYS A 179 8.71 7.14 -19.91
C CYS A 179 8.94 8.58 -20.39
N PRO A 180 9.95 9.30 -19.88
CA PRO A 180 10.40 10.50 -20.55
C PRO A 180 10.94 10.14 -21.96
N PRO A 181 10.73 11.00 -22.97
CA PRO A 181 11.22 10.78 -24.32
C PRO A 181 12.73 10.49 -24.33
N GLY A 182 13.17 9.56 -25.19
CA GLY A 182 14.58 9.20 -25.34
C GLY A 182 15.20 8.27 -24.27
N ARG A 183 14.62 8.14 -23.06
CA ARG A 183 15.23 7.32 -21.99
C ARG A 183 14.78 5.86 -21.98
N CYS A 184 13.55 5.57 -22.39
CA CYS A 184 13.05 4.20 -22.47
C CYS A 184 13.49 3.53 -23.77
N ARG A 185 14.11 2.35 -23.71
CA ARG A 185 14.47 1.60 -24.93
C ARG A 185 13.26 1.28 -25.83
N ARG A 186 12.06 1.16 -25.26
CA ARG A 186 10.82 0.80 -25.98
C ARG A 186 10.11 1.99 -26.64
N TYR A 187 10.14 3.18 -26.03
CA TYR A 187 9.49 4.40 -26.56
C TYR A 187 10.43 5.56 -26.87
N ARG A 188 11.75 5.36 -26.89
CA ARG A 188 12.71 6.44 -27.19
C ARG A 188 12.43 7.18 -28.50
N ASP A 189 11.86 6.47 -29.46
CA ASP A 189 11.56 6.97 -30.80
C ASP A 189 10.10 7.44 -30.96
N VAL A 190 9.29 7.35 -29.88
CA VAL A 190 7.91 7.85 -29.85
C VAL A 190 7.92 9.23 -29.20
N PRO A 191 7.42 10.29 -29.86
CA PRO A 191 7.48 11.66 -29.36
C PRO A 191 6.55 11.97 -28.17
N ALA A 192 5.74 11.00 -27.71
CA ALA A 192 4.80 11.14 -26.61
C ALA A 192 5.32 10.51 -25.30
N VAL A 193 4.99 11.13 -24.16
CA VAL A 193 5.15 10.50 -22.83
C VAL A 193 4.07 9.45 -22.68
N LEU A 194 4.48 8.18 -22.55
CA LEU A 194 3.56 7.07 -22.37
C LEU A 194 3.88 6.32 -21.06
N PRO A 195 2.85 5.85 -20.33
CA PRO A 195 3.07 4.92 -19.24
C PRO A 195 3.68 3.61 -19.78
N CYS A 196 4.60 3.00 -19.04
CA CYS A 196 5.39 1.88 -19.57
C CYS A 196 5.48 0.69 -18.60
N PRO A 197 5.20 -0.54 -19.08
CA PRO A 197 5.37 -1.77 -18.32
C PRO A 197 6.77 -1.99 -17.73
N GLY A 198 7.82 -1.43 -18.34
CA GLY A 198 9.20 -1.56 -17.85
C GLY A 198 9.51 -0.69 -16.63
N HIS A 199 8.70 0.34 -16.39
CA HIS A 199 8.87 1.30 -15.30
C HIS A 199 7.72 1.27 -14.29
N ARG A 200 6.84 0.28 -14.36
CA ARG A 200 5.91 -0.02 -13.26
C ARG A 200 6.58 -0.99 -12.30
N VAL A 201 6.30 -0.82 -11.01
CA VAL A 201 6.79 -1.71 -9.95
C VAL A 201 5.62 -1.97 -9.00
N TRP A 202 5.35 -3.24 -8.73
CA TRP A 202 4.54 -3.61 -7.59
C TRP A 202 5.42 -3.49 -6.34
N GLU A 203 5.00 -2.66 -5.40
CA GLU A 203 5.68 -2.43 -4.14
C GLU A 203 4.92 -3.15 -3.03
N ALA A 204 5.64 -3.91 -2.19
CA ALA A 204 5.06 -4.50 -1.00
C ALA A 204 4.77 -3.41 0.04
N VAL A 205 3.58 -3.43 0.63
CA VAL A 205 3.13 -2.45 1.63
C VAL A 205 2.65 -3.16 2.88
N ALA A 206 2.92 -2.56 4.04
CA ALA A 206 2.30 -2.94 5.30
C ALA A 206 1.12 -2.02 5.59
N LEU A 207 0.10 -2.52 6.28
CA LEU A 207 -1.10 -1.78 6.65
C LEU A 207 -1.48 -2.06 8.11
N PRO A 208 -1.97 -1.07 8.87
CA PRO A 208 -2.67 -1.36 10.12
C PRO A 208 -3.83 -2.33 9.88
N LEU A 209 -4.07 -3.27 10.80
CA LEU A 209 -5.14 -4.28 10.67
C LEU A 209 -6.49 -3.61 10.35
N GLU A 210 -6.81 -2.50 11.01
CA GLU A 210 -8.05 -1.75 10.79
C GLU A 210 -8.19 -1.26 9.37
N THR A 211 -7.08 -0.79 8.78
CA THR A 211 -7.07 -0.26 7.42
C THR A 211 -7.28 -1.40 6.43
N PHE A 212 -6.58 -2.53 6.62
CA PHE A 212 -6.74 -3.71 5.79
C PHE A 212 -8.18 -4.25 5.84
N VAL A 213 -8.73 -4.43 7.04
CA VAL A 213 -10.12 -4.89 7.24
C VAL A 213 -11.12 -3.92 6.58
N ALA A 214 -10.96 -2.61 6.79
CA ALA A 214 -11.85 -1.62 6.19
C ALA A 214 -11.79 -1.61 4.65
N LEU A 215 -10.61 -1.85 4.05
CA LEU A 215 -10.48 -1.99 2.60
C LEU A 215 -11.12 -3.28 2.08
N ILE A 216 -10.97 -4.40 2.80
CA ILE A 216 -11.66 -5.65 2.47
C ILE A 216 -13.17 -5.47 2.55
N CYS A 217 -13.71 -4.89 3.64
CA CYS A 217 -15.14 -4.62 3.80
C CYS A 217 -15.70 -3.71 2.70
N ARG A 218 -14.92 -2.77 2.17
CA ARG A 218 -15.34 -1.91 1.04
C ARG A 218 -15.21 -2.58 -0.34
N ASP A 219 -14.69 -3.80 -0.40
CA ASP A 219 -14.32 -4.48 -1.63
C ASP A 219 -13.25 -3.71 -2.44
N ASP A 220 -12.40 -2.93 -1.77
CA ASP A 220 -11.34 -2.15 -2.42
C ASP A 220 -10.06 -2.98 -2.64
N LEU A 221 -9.83 -4.03 -1.86
CA LEU A 221 -8.70 -4.95 -2.00
C LEU A 221 -9.14 -6.28 -2.60
N VAL A 222 -8.38 -6.77 -3.58
CA VAL A 222 -8.62 -8.05 -4.27
C VAL A 222 -7.40 -8.94 -4.17
N HIS A 223 -7.62 -10.22 -3.90
CA HIS A 223 -6.58 -11.24 -3.91
C HIS A 223 -6.29 -11.70 -5.35
N ALA A 224 -5.19 -11.22 -5.92
CA ALA A 224 -4.84 -11.38 -7.33
C ALA A 224 -3.46 -12.00 -7.51
N THR A 225 -3.24 -12.63 -8.67
CA THR A 225 -1.92 -13.13 -9.05
C THR A 225 -1.10 -12.00 -9.65
N LEU A 226 -0.03 -11.58 -8.96
CA LEU A 226 0.80 -10.44 -9.33
C LEU A 226 2.24 -10.87 -9.55
N ALA A 227 2.92 -10.19 -10.48
CA ALA A 227 4.36 -10.30 -10.67
C ALA A 227 5.07 -9.25 -9.80
N VAL A 228 5.42 -9.64 -8.57
CA VAL A 228 5.98 -8.75 -7.54
C VAL A 228 7.48 -9.06 -7.37
N PRO A 229 8.35 -8.08 -7.11
CA PRO A 229 9.72 -8.37 -6.67
C PRO A 229 9.70 -9.20 -5.39
N LYS A 230 10.70 -10.09 -5.20
CA LYS A 230 10.81 -10.88 -3.96
C LYS A 230 10.76 -9.97 -2.72
N ALA A 231 9.97 -10.36 -1.73
CA ALA A 231 9.92 -9.68 -0.44
C ALA A 231 11.31 -9.72 0.23
N GLY A 232 11.86 -8.53 0.53
CA GLY A 232 13.16 -8.37 1.19
C GLY A 232 14.23 -7.67 0.34
N GLY A 233 14.44 -6.37 0.60
CA GLY A 233 15.63 -5.61 0.18
C GLY A 233 15.35 -4.43 -0.76
N LYS A 234 15.92 -3.26 -0.43
CA LYS A 234 16.00 -2.10 -1.34
C LYS A 234 16.89 -2.47 -2.53
N GLN A 235 16.30 -2.87 -3.66
CA GLN A 235 17.05 -3.19 -4.87
C GLN A 235 17.22 -1.95 -5.76
N THR A 236 18.44 -1.70 -6.21
CA THR A 236 18.73 -0.68 -7.22
C THR A 236 18.33 -1.18 -8.62
N ALA A 237 18.09 -0.28 -9.57
CA ALA A 237 17.62 -0.61 -10.93
C ALA A 237 18.51 -1.62 -11.71
N ARG A 238 19.75 -1.84 -11.28
CA ARG A 238 20.69 -2.81 -11.87
C ARG A 238 20.60 -4.23 -11.27
N GLN A 239 19.85 -4.43 -10.18
CA GLN A 239 19.78 -5.68 -9.42
C GLN A 239 18.38 -6.32 -9.45
N ARG A 240 17.56 -6.03 -10.47
CA ARG A 240 16.22 -6.63 -10.60
C ARG A 240 16.33 -8.15 -10.69
N SER A 241 16.06 -8.83 -9.59
CA SER A 241 15.78 -10.26 -9.58
C SER A 241 14.52 -10.55 -10.42
N PRO A 242 14.38 -11.74 -11.03
CA PRO A 242 13.15 -12.09 -11.73
C PRO A 242 11.96 -11.97 -10.78
N ALA A 243 10.89 -11.30 -11.24
CA ALA A 243 9.66 -11.14 -10.48
C ALA A 243 9.07 -12.53 -10.18
N THR A 244 8.67 -12.77 -8.94
CA THR A 244 7.91 -13.96 -8.58
C THR A 244 6.44 -13.70 -8.86
N VAL A 245 5.79 -14.66 -9.52
CA VAL A 245 4.35 -14.60 -9.78
C VAL A 245 3.67 -15.31 -8.63
N GLU A 246 3.06 -14.54 -7.74
CA GLU A 246 2.48 -15.02 -6.49
C GLU A 246 1.11 -14.36 -6.24
N LYS A 247 0.35 -14.91 -5.31
CA LYS A 247 -0.93 -14.34 -4.87
C LYS A 247 -0.70 -13.22 -3.85
N TRP A 248 -1.27 -12.05 -4.11
CA TRP A 248 -1.12 -10.83 -3.31
C TRP A 248 -2.45 -10.09 -3.24
N TRP A 249 -2.67 -9.35 -2.16
CA TRP A 249 -3.76 -8.37 -2.08
C TRP A 249 -3.35 -7.06 -2.75
N ALA A 250 -4.16 -6.55 -3.67
CA ALA A 250 -3.92 -5.26 -4.31
C ALA A 250 -5.21 -4.45 -4.45
N HIS A 251 -5.06 -3.13 -4.43
CA HIS A 251 -6.21 -2.24 -4.57
C HIS A 251 -6.81 -2.37 -5.98
N ARG A 252 -8.14 -2.40 -6.12
CA ARG A 252 -8.81 -2.49 -7.42
C ARG A 252 -8.35 -1.40 -8.38
N ALA A 253 -8.31 -0.16 -7.91
CA ALA A 253 -7.76 0.97 -8.67
C ALA A 253 -6.32 0.76 -9.20
N ASP A 254 -5.47 0.00 -8.49
CA ASP A 254 -4.12 -0.31 -8.96
C ASP A 254 -4.14 -1.37 -10.06
N LEU A 255 -5.03 -2.37 -9.97
CA LEU A 255 -5.26 -3.36 -11.03
C LEU A 255 -5.84 -2.69 -12.29
N GLU A 256 -6.83 -1.81 -12.12
CA GLU A 256 -7.40 -1.02 -13.21
C GLU A 256 -6.33 -0.13 -13.87
N ARG A 257 -5.50 0.53 -13.06
CA ARG A 257 -4.36 1.31 -13.56
C ARG A 257 -3.40 0.41 -14.33
N GLN A 258 -3.11 -0.80 -13.86
CA GLN A 258 -2.27 -1.77 -14.58
C GLN A 258 -2.84 -2.09 -15.97
N ASP A 259 -4.15 -2.29 -16.07
CA ASP A 259 -4.84 -2.62 -17.31
C ASP A 259 -4.90 -1.43 -18.28
N VAL A 260 -5.14 -0.22 -17.79
CA VAL A 260 -5.05 1.01 -18.59
C VAL A 260 -3.66 1.14 -19.20
N VAL A 261 -2.60 0.95 -18.40
CA VAL A 261 -1.22 0.96 -18.88
C VAL A 261 -0.98 -0.13 -19.91
N ARG A 262 -1.52 -1.34 -19.70
CA ARG A 262 -1.39 -2.47 -20.64
C ARG A 262 -2.14 -2.22 -21.97
N ARG A 263 -3.28 -1.54 -21.95
CA ARG A 263 -4.02 -1.17 -23.18
C ARG A 263 -3.34 -0.05 -23.95
N ALA A 264 -2.95 1.03 -23.27
CA ALA A 264 -2.19 2.13 -23.88
C ALA A 264 -0.92 1.63 -24.58
N GLN A 265 -0.29 0.63 -23.97
CA GLN A 265 0.86 -0.08 -24.51
C GLN A 265 0.56 -0.79 -25.85
N ALA A 266 -0.48 -1.63 -25.88
CA ALA A 266 -0.83 -2.39 -27.07
C ALA A 266 -1.16 -1.44 -28.24
N ALA A 267 -1.81 -0.31 -27.95
CA ALA A 267 -2.10 0.72 -28.94
C ALA A 267 -0.83 1.42 -29.47
N ALA A 268 0.19 1.62 -28.62
CA ALA A 268 1.43 2.31 -29.00
C ALA A 268 2.48 1.43 -29.68
N ASP A 269 2.44 0.11 -29.49
CA ASP A 269 3.46 -0.82 -30.01
C ASP A 269 3.50 -0.87 -31.54
N ALA A 270 2.35 -0.84 -32.21
CA ALA A 270 2.28 -0.89 -33.69
C ALA A 270 2.85 0.37 -34.35
N PRO A 271 2.46 1.61 -33.97
CA PRO A 271 3.10 2.83 -34.47
C PRO A 271 4.60 2.88 -34.16
N ALA A 272 5.01 2.44 -32.96
CA ALA A 272 6.42 2.40 -32.58
C ALA A 272 7.22 1.38 -33.41
N ALA A 273 6.62 0.25 -33.80
CA ALA A 273 7.22 -0.72 -34.71
C ALA A 273 7.36 -0.16 -36.13
N GLU A 274 6.32 0.52 -36.63
CA GLU A 274 6.34 1.15 -37.95
C GLU A 274 7.40 2.25 -38.06
N LEU A 275 7.49 3.13 -37.05
CA LEU A 275 8.54 4.16 -36.95
C LEU A 275 9.94 3.55 -37.00
N ARG A 276 10.16 2.42 -36.30
CA ARG A 276 11.43 1.68 -36.32
C ARG A 276 11.72 1.10 -37.71
N THR A 277 10.74 0.54 -38.39
CA THR A 277 10.88 0.00 -39.75
C THR A 277 11.20 1.11 -40.76
N ARG A 278 10.46 2.23 -40.75
CA ARG A 278 10.70 3.39 -41.61
C ARG A 278 12.10 3.98 -41.41
N ARG A 279 12.58 4.07 -40.15
CA ARG A 279 13.95 4.49 -39.84
C ARG A 279 15.01 3.54 -40.41
N ARG A 280 14.82 2.23 -40.26
CA ARG A 280 15.72 1.22 -40.86
C ARG A 280 15.76 1.32 -42.38
N GLN A 281 14.62 1.50 -43.03
CA GLN A 281 14.55 1.67 -44.48
C GLN A 281 15.25 2.95 -44.96
N ARG A 282 15.08 4.08 -44.25
CA ARG A 282 15.80 5.35 -44.52
C ARG A 282 17.31 5.22 -44.32
N TRP A 283 17.76 4.52 -43.29
CA TRP A 283 19.19 4.29 -43.06
C TRP A 283 19.80 3.30 -44.06
N GLY A 284 19.03 2.30 -44.51
CA GLY A 284 19.46 1.36 -45.55
C GLY A 284 19.55 2.00 -46.95
N THR A 285 18.71 3.00 -47.25
CA THR A 285 18.75 3.75 -48.52
C THR A 285 19.82 4.84 -48.54
N ALA A 286 20.17 5.44 -47.39
CA ALA A 286 21.27 6.40 -47.27
C ALA A 286 22.67 5.75 -47.35
N ALA A 287 22.76 4.41 -47.29
CA ALA A 287 24.01 3.65 -47.34
C ALA A 287 24.29 3.00 -48.71
N GLN A 288 23.72 3.51 -49.81
CA GLN A 288 24.23 3.21 -51.14
C GLN A 288 25.38 4.19 -51.46
N PRO A 289 26.64 3.72 -51.54
CA PRO A 289 27.75 4.60 -51.86
C PRO A 289 27.66 5.01 -53.34
N HIS A 290 27.50 6.31 -53.59
CA HIS A 290 27.86 6.87 -54.90
C HIS A 290 29.37 6.64 -55.10
N ALA A 291 29.73 5.98 -56.21
CA ALA A 291 31.12 5.74 -56.58
C ALA A 291 31.85 7.07 -56.81
N ALA A 292 32.83 7.38 -55.96
CA ALA A 292 33.76 8.48 -56.15
C ALA A 292 35.01 7.99 -56.91
N PRO A 293 35.62 8.80 -57.79
CA PRO A 293 36.75 8.37 -58.61
C PRO A 293 38.03 8.26 -57.77
N ALA A 294 38.91 7.34 -58.19
CA ALA A 294 40.12 6.95 -57.46
C ALA A 294 41.18 8.05 -57.40
N THR A 295 41.74 8.26 -56.21
CA THR A 295 42.88 9.16 -55.93
C THR A 295 44.17 8.34 -55.84
N PRO A 296 45.33 8.80 -56.36
CA PRO A 296 46.57 8.04 -56.38
C PRO A 296 47.29 8.03 -55.01
N PRO A 297 48.23 7.09 -54.77
CA PRO A 297 48.80 6.87 -53.43
C PRO A 297 49.89 7.89 -53.09
N VAL A 298 49.94 8.28 -51.81
CA VAL A 298 50.97 9.14 -51.22
C VAL A 298 51.89 8.29 -50.33
N PRO A 299 53.22 8.53 -50.26
CA PRO A 299 54.17 7.66 -49.58
C PRO A 299 54.20 7.85 -48.05
N GLU A 300 54.61 6.80 -47.35
CA GLU A 300 54.73 6.74 -45.88
C GLU A 300 55.73 7.76 -45.31
N ALA A 301 55.32 8.43 -44.23
CA ALA A 301 56.14 9.33 -43.42
C ALA A 301 56.34 8.78 -41.99
N PRO A 302 57.48 9.09 -41.34
CA PRO A 302 58.03 8.31 -40.22
C PRO A 302 57.37 8.57 -38.86
N GLN A 303 57.42 7.55 -38.00
CA GLN A 303 56.86 7.51 -36.65
C GLN A 303 57.43 8.62 -35.75
N ARG A 304 56.58 9.53 -35.27
CA ARG A 304 56.89 10.48 -34.19
C ARG A 304 56.54 9.88 -32.82
N GLN A 305 57.46 10.02 -31.88
CA GLN A 305 57.33 9.63 -30.48
C GLN A 305 56.27 10.48 -29.75
N VAL A 306 55.46 9.83 -28.90
CA VAL A 306 54.38 10.42 -28.11
C VAL A 306 54.94 10.92 -26.76
N PRO A 307 54.68 12.17 -26.35
CA PRO A 307 55.08 12.67 -25.02
C PRO A 307 54.17 12.11 -23.90
N PRO A 308 54.66 12.02 -22.65
CA PRO A 308 53.90 11.41 -21.56
C PRO A 308 52.68 12.24 -21.13
N LYS A 309 51.63 11.51 -20.70
CA LYS A 309 50.34 12.03 -20.21
C LYS A 309 50.52 13.00 -19.03
N PRO A 310 49.76 14.11 -18.96
CA PRO A 310 49.68 14.91 -17.75
C PRO A 310 48.97 14.12 -16.63
N GLN A 311 49.52 14.23 -15.43
CA GLN A 311 48.97 13.67 -14.19
C GLN A 311 47.62 14.31 -13.83
N GLY A 312 46.76 13.51 -13.20
CA GLY A 312 45.32 13.75 -13.02
C GLY A 312 44.96 15.02 -12.25
N ARG A 313 43.84 15.63 -12.67
CA ARG A 313 43.06 16.56 -11.84
C ARG A 313 42.40 15.78 -10.69
N PRO A 314 42.35 16.33 -9.46
CA PRO A 314 41.72 15.65 -8.33
C PRO A 314 40.19 15.55 -8.52
N ASP A 315 39.66 14.36 -8.26
CA ASP A 315 38.24 13.95 -8.41
C ASP A 315 37.36 14.46 -7.26
N GLY A 316 37.47 15.75 -6.90
CA GLY A 316 36.82 16.35 -5.72
C GLY A 316 35.37 16.83 -5.91
N GLY A 317 34.88 16.93 -7.15
CA GLY A 317 33.58 17.56 -7.45
C GLY A 317 32.35 16.64 -7.31
N ARG A 318 32.50 15.33 -7.57
CA ARG A 318 31.36 14.40 -7.64
C ARG A 318 30.79 14.03 -6.26
N GLY A 319 31.63 13.96 -5.23
CA GLY A 319 31.21 13.64 -3.87
C GLY A 319 30.41 14.76 -3.20
N GLN A 320 30.83 16.01 -3.42
CA GLN A 320 30.18 17.19 -2.85
C GLN A 320 28.78 17.43 -3.43
N ASP A 321 28.57 17.16 -4.73
CA ASP A 321 27.26 17.29 -5.37
C ASP A 321 26.24 16.25 -4.87
N VAL A 322 26.68 15.02 -4.61
CA VAL A 322 25.83 13.96 -4.04
C VAL A 322 25.46 14.30 -2.59
N GLN A 323 26.43 14.70 -1.79
CA GLN A 323 26.21 15.07 -0.39
C GLN A 323 25.28 16.29 -0.24
N ARG A 324 25.44 17.30 -1.11
CA ARG A 324 24.55 18.46 -1.18
C ARG A 324 23.13 18.07 -1.61
N HIS A 325 23.00 17.15 -2.56
CA HIS A 325 21.70 16.64 -3.00
C HIS A 325 20.99 15.88 -1.88
N GLU A 326 21.71 15.04 -1.13
CA GLU A 326 21.18 14.30 0.02
C GLU A 326 20.74 15.24 1.16
N ALA A 327 21.57 16.23 1.51
CA ALA A 327 21.23 17.23 2.51
C ALA A 327 19.96 18.02 2.13
N ASN A 328 19.83 18.42 0.86
CA ASN A 328 18.62 19.09 0.36
C ASN A 328 17.38 18.20 0.45
N ARG A 329 17.51 16.89 0.17
CA ARG A 329 16.40 15.93 0.31
C ARG A 329 16.00 15.71 1.76
N ALA A 330 16.98 15.63 2.67
CA ALA A 330 16.72 15.50 4.10
C ALA A 330 16.03 16.74 4.65
N ALA A 331 16.50 17.94 4.29
CA ALA A 331 15.90 19.20 4.73
C ALA A 331 14.48 19.38 4.20
N LEU A 332 14.20 18.97 2.95
CA LEU A 332 12.84 18.99 2.42
C LEU A 332 11.91 18.06 3.19
N ARG A 333 12.35 16.82 3.46
CA ARG A 333 11.56 15.84 4.22
C ARG A 333 11.28 16.30 5.64
N ALA A 334 12.27 16.85 6.33
CA ALA A 334 12.10 17.37 7.69
C ALA A 334 11.02 18.46 7.73
N ARG A 335 11.06 19.42 6.79
CA ARG A 335 10.03 20.47 6.68
C ARG A 335 8.65 19.89 6.36
N GLN A 336 8.58 18.92 5.45
CA GLN A 336 7.31 18.25 5.11
C GLN A 336 6.71 17.53 6.32
N GLN A 337 7.53 16.82 7.10
CA GLN A 337 7.11 16.13 8.32
C GLN A 337 6.64 17.10 9.41
N GLU A 338 7.33 18.22 9.58
CA GLU A 338 6.99 19.26 10.55
C GLU A 338 5.66 19.96 10.22
N LEU A 339 5.45 20.34 8.96
CA LEU A 339 4.24 21.06 8.56
C LEU A 339 3.01 20.15 8.43
N THR A 340 3.19 18.85 8.16
CA THR A 340 2.08 17.91 7.94
C THR A 340 1.02 17.91 9.05
N PRO A 341 1.36 17.72 10.34
CA PRO A 341 0.36 17.74 11.41
C PRO A 341 -0.28 19.11 11.63
N LEU A 342 0.44 20.21 11.38
CA LEU A 342 -0.09 21.57 11.50
C LEU A 342 -1.12 21.86 10.41
N VAL A 343 -0.75 21.62 9.15
CA VAL A 343 -1.60 21.87 7.99
C VAL A 343 -2.79 20.92 7.97
N THR A 344 -2.62 19.65 8.37
CA THR A 344 -3.72 18.69 8.45
C THR A 344 -4.80 19.17 9.42
N ARG A 345 -4.42 19.66 10.61
CA ARG A 345 -5.37 20.25 11.57
C ARG A 345 -6.03 21.51 11.03
N LEU A 346 -5.26 22.39 10.39
CA LEU A 346 -5.77 23.62 9.78
C LEU A 346 -6.81 23.33 8.69
N VAL A 347 -6.48 22.44 7.75
CA VAL A 347 -7.39 22.04 6.66
C VAL A 347 -8.62 21.34 7.23
N ALA A 348 -8.46 20.52 8.28
CA ALA A 348 -9.60 19.89 8.91
C ALA A 348 -10.55 20.88 9.57
N ALA A 349 -10.02 21.87 10.29
CA ALA A 349 -10.82 22.93 10.90
C ALA A 349 -11.53 23.81 9.86
N GLN A 350 -10.88 24.10 8.73
CA GLN A 350 -11.44 24.97 7.69
C GLN A 350 -12.48 24.27 6.81
N SER A 351 -12.34 22.97 6.62
CA SER A 351 -13.14 22.23 5.64
C SER A 351 -14.16 21.28 6.27
N GLY A 352 -14.07 21.02 7.58
CA GLY A 352 -14.87 20.01 8.29
C GLY A 352 -14.55 18.57 7.89
N MET A 353 -13.51 18.35 7.07
CA MET A 353 -13.08 17.05 6.56
C MET A 353 -11.80 16.60 7.27
N VAL A 354 -11.58 15.30 7.45
CA VAL A 354 -10.34 14.78 8.07
C VAL A 354 -9.45 14.18 6.97
N PRO A 355 -8.58 14.96 6.32
CA PRO A 355 -7.71 14.44 5.27
C PRO A 355 -6.56 13.62 5.84
N TRP A 356 -6.06 12.67 5.05
CA TRP A 356 -4.81 11.96 5.33
C TRP A 356 -3.68 12.48 4.41
N ALA A 357 -2.43 12.32 4.84
CA ALA A 357 -1.26 12.87 4.17
C ALA A 357 -0.56 11.82 3.29
N CYS A 358 -0.32 12.16 2.02
CA CYS A 358 0.47 11.36 1.08
C CYS A 358 1.82 12.05 0.86
N GLU A 359 2.90 11.51 1.44
CA GLU A 359 4.25 12.07 1.34
C GLU A 359 4.87 11.82 -0.04
N GLY A 360 5.62 12.81 -0.53
CA GLY A 360 6.40 12.65 -1.77
C GLY A 360 5.53 12.40 -2.99
N ASP A 361 4.41 13.12 -3.10
CA ASP A 361 3.48 12.98 -4.21
C ASP A 361 4.04 13.59 -5.50
N ILE A 362 4.36 12.73 -6.49
CA ILE A 362 4.92 13.14 -7.78
C ILE A 362 3.96 14.06 -8.53
N ASP A 363 2.65 13.81 -8.43
CA ASP A 363 1.62 14.59 -9.12
C ASP A 363 1.50 16.02 -8.61
N HIS A 364 2.08 16.27 -7.43
CA HIS A 364 2.14 17.57 -6.78
C HIS A 364 3.59 17.96 -6.48
N ALA A 365 4.50 17.63 -7.42
CA ALA A 365 5.92 18.02 -7.41
C ALA A 365 6.69 17.57 -6.15
N MET A 366 6.43 16.37 -5.67
CA MET A 366 7.01 15.77 -4.46
C MET A 366 6.61 16.46 -3.15
N GLY A 367 5.52 17.22 -3.16
CA GLY A 367 4.90 17.75 -1.94
C GLY A 367 4.19 16.67 -1.12
N VAL A 368 3.64 17.05 0.02
CA VAL A 368 2.70 16.19 0.77
C VAL A 368 1.29 16.57 0.39
N SER A 369 0.54 15.65 -0.20
CA SER A 369 -0.86 15.89 -0.58
C SER A 369 -1.79 15.52 0.56
N LEU A 370 -2.71 16.41 0.91
CA LEU A 370 -3.77 16.15 1.87
C LEU A 370 -5.02 15.68 1.14
N ILE A 371 -5.43 14.44 1.38
CA ILE A 371 -6.42 13.73 0.58
C ILE A 371 -7.65 13.38 1.42
N PHE A 372 -8.84 13.66 0.89
CA PHE A 372 -10.11 13.24 1.46
C PHE A 372 -11.05 12.76 0.35
N ASN A 373 -11.67 11.58 0.52
CA ASN A 373 -12.54 10.95 -0.49
C ASN A 373 -11.96 10.95 -1.92
N GLY A 374 -10.67 10.64 -2.04
CA GLY A 374 -9.97 10.57 -3.34
C GLY A 374 -9.65 11.93 -3.98
N ARG A 375 -9.93 13.06 -3.30
CA ARG A 375 -9.64 14.41 -3.80
C ARG A 375 -8.52 15.05 -2.98
N VAL A 376 -7.57 15.69 -3.66
CA VAL A 376 -6.50 16.47 -3.02
C VAL A 376 -7.05 17.84 -2.66
N LEU A 377 -7.04 18.14 -1.36
CA LEU A 377 -7.53 19.41 -0.80
C LEU A 377 -6.43 20.47 -0.74
N ALA A 378 -5.19 20.04 -0.46
CA ALA A 378 -4.04 20.91 -0.31
C ALA A 378 -2.73 20.16 -0.54
N VAL A 379 -1.66 20.91 -0.81
CA VAL A 379 -0.31 20.37 -1.01
C VAL A 379 0.69 21.12 -0.13
N ILE A 380 1.54 20.41 0.59
CA ILE A 380 2.55 20.96 1.49
C ILE A 380 3.93 20.87 0.83
N CYS A 381 4.64 21.99 0.79
CA CYS A 381 6.03 22.11 0.35
C CYS A 381 6.36 21.35 -0.95
N PRO A 382 5.68 21.63 -2.08
CA PRO A 382 6.06 21.06 -3.36
C PRO A 382 7.44 21.57 -3.81
N VAL A 383 8.21 20.73 -4.50
CA VAL A 383 9.54 21.09 -5.00
C VAL A 383 9.40 22.02 -6.20
N ALA A 384 9.70 23.30 -6.02
CA ALA A 384 9.57 24.33 -7.06
C ALA A 384 10.17 23.95 -8.42
N SER A 385 11.35 23.31 -8.43
CA SER A 385 12.01 22.90 -9.68
C SER A 385 11.27 21.78 -10.43
N ARG A 386 10.36 21.06 -9.77
CA ARG A 386 9.53 20.00 -10.34
C ARG A 386 8.12 20.44 -10.71
N ILE A 387 7.75 21.69 -10.44
CA ILE A 387 6.47 22.24 -10.88
C ILE A 387 6.56 22.51 -12.39
N THR A 388 5.98 21.61 -13.17
CA THR A 388 5.78 21.77 -14.62
C THR A 388 4.51 22.59 -14.90
N ALA A 389 4.30 23.01 -16.15
CA ALA A 389 3.07 23.71 -16.54
C ALA A 389 1.78 22.91 -16.24
N GLU A 390 1.86 21.58 -16.33
CA GLU A 390 0.78 20.66 -16.00
C GLU A 390 0.51 20.60 -14.49
N ILE A 391 1.57 20.46 -13.69
CA ILE A 391 1.45 20.47 -12.22
C ILE A 391 0.94 21.84 -11.74
N ALA A 392 1.42 22.93 -12.34
CA ALA A 392 0.92 24.27 -12.07
C ALA A 392 -0.59 24.42 -12.40
N ALA A 393 -1.09 23.73 -13.42
CA ALA A 393 -2.52 23.69 -13.72
C ALA A 393 -3.30 22.94 -12.64
N ARG A 394 -2.81 21.80 -12.15
CA ARG A 394 -3.46 21.03 -11.07
C ARG A 394 -3.46 21.78 -9.75
N LEU A 395 -2.33 22.41 -9.39
CA LEU A 395 -2.19 23.19 -8.17
C LEU A 395 -3.13 24.40 -8.16
N SER A 396 -3.54 24.93 -9.32
CA SER A 396 -4.32 26.17 -9.40
C SER A 396 -5.67 26.12 -8.66
N SER A 397 -6.25 24.93 -8.49
CA SER A 397 -7.49 24.73 -7.73
C SER A 397 -7.27 24.38 -6.25
N MET A 398 -6.02 24.37 -5.78
CA MET A 398 -5.62 23.86 -4.46
C MET A 398 -4.92 24.94 -3.63
N THR A 399 -4.91 24.78 -2.31
CA THR A 399 -4.01 25.56 -1.45
C THR A 399 -2.64 24.89 -1.41
N VAL A 400 -1.59 25.67 -1.65
CA VAL A 400 -0.22 25.24 -1.37
C VAL A 400 0.23 25.82 -0.04
N TYR A 401 0.70 24.98 0.88
CA TYR A 401 1.27 25.40 2.15
C TYR A 401 2.79 25.31 2.11
N VAL A 402 3.48 26.33 2.60
CA VAL A 402 4.95 26.43 2.56
C VAL A 402 5.50 26.93 3.89
N ALA A 403 6.78 26.65 4.17
CA ALA A 403 7.39 26.99 5.46
C ALA A 403 8.00 28.40 5.50
N SER A 404 8.15 29.08 4.36
CA SER A 404 8.79 30.40 4.32
C SER A 404 8.43 31.22 3.09
N ASP A 405 8.65 32.53 3.17
CA ASP A 405 8.54 33.45 2.02
C ASP A 405 9.46 33.06 0.86
N LYS A 406 10.64 32.50 1.17
CA LYS A 406 11.59 32.05 0.15
C LYS A 406 10.99 30.92 -0.69
N GLU A 407 10.34 29.95 -0.04
CA GLU A 407 9.64 28.87 -0.72
C GLU A 407 8.41 29.36 -1.47
N GLN A 408 7.61 30.25 -0.86
CA GLN A 408 6.47 30.89 -1.51
C GLN A 408 6.88 31.54 -2.83
N ARG A 409 7.94 32.37 -2.82
CA ARG A 409 8.46 33.04 -4.03
C ARG A 409 9.03 32.07 -5.06
N ALA A 410 9.61 30.94 -4.63
CA ALA A 410 10.16 29.94 -5.55
C ALA A 410 9.04 29.17 -6.26
N ILE A 411 7.98 28.80 -5.52
CA ILE A 411 6.82 28.07 -6.02
C ILE A 411 5.93 28.99 -6.87
N ALA A 412 5.65 30.22 -6.40
CA ALA A 412 4.82 31.19 -7.12
C ALA A 412 5.35 31.47 -8.54
N ARG A 413 6.68 31.55 -8.72
CA ARG A 413 7.33 31.73 -10.03
C ARG A 413 7.07 30.59 -11.02
N ARG A 414 6.59 29.44 -10.56
CA ARG A 414 6.31 28.25 -11.37
C ARG A 414 4.82 27.91 -11.45
N CYS A 415 3.99 28.57 -10.65
CA CYS A 415 2.55 28.42 -10.62
C CYS A 415 1.86 29.42 -11.54
N ARG A 416 0.56 29.22 -11.78
CA ARG A 416 -0.28 30.18 -12.50
C ARG A 416 -0.52 31.43 -11.65
N ALA A 417 -0.82 32.55 -12.31
CA ALA A 417 -1.25 33.77 -11.62
C ALA A 417 -2.48 33.49 -10.76
N GLY A 418 -2.50 34.01 -9.53
CA GLY A 418 -3.59 33.79 -8.57
C GLY A 418 -3.52 32.48 -7.77
N GLN A 419 -2.45 31.69 -7.90
CA GLN A 419 -2.24 30.51 -7.06
C GLN A 419 -2.31 30.85 -5.56
N ARG A 420 -3.17 30.14 -4.82
CA ARG A 420 -3.27 30.29 -3.36
C ARG A 420 -2.09 29.59 -2.67
N ILE A 421 -1.14 30.37 -2.15
CA ILE A 421 0.02 29.87 -1.40
C ILE A 421 0.05 30.51 -0.01
N VAL A 422 -0.07 29.69 1.03
CA VAL A 422 -0.13 30.10 2.43
C VAL A 422 1.16 29.70 3.14
N ILE A 423 1.77 30.66 3.84
CA ILE A 423 2.93 30.38 4.68
C ILE A 423 2.41 29.91 6.05
N VAL A 424 2.94 28.79 6.53
CA VAL A 424 2.64 28.28 7.87
C VAL A 424 3.89 28.42 8.70
N CYS A 425 3.87 29.38 9.61
CA CYS A 425 4.90 29.56 10.62
C CYS A 425 4.51 28.80 11.89
N ASP A 426 5.48 28.17 12.54
CA ASP A 426 5.33 27.75 13.93
C ASP A 426 5.16 29.01 14.80
N PRO A 427 4.13 29.12 15.66
CA PRO A 427 4.01 30.21 16.64
C PRO A 427 5.07 30.16 17.77
N SER A 428 6.11 29.34 17.64
CA SER A 428 7.12 29.06 18.67
C SER A 428 8.55 29.52 18.35
N ILE A 429 8.73 30.56 17.51
CA ILE A 429 10.00 31.28 17.31
C ILE A 429 9.91 32.71 17.81
#